data_AF-A0A5D2VHQ4-F1
#
_entry.id   AF-A0A5D2VHQ4-F1
#
_cell.length_a   1.000
_cell.length_b   1.000
_cell.length_c   1.000
_cell.angle_alpha   90.00
_cell.angle_beta   90.00
_cell.angle_gamma   90.00
#
_symmetry.space_group_name_H-M   'P 1'
#
loop_
_entity.id
_entity.type
_entity.pdbx_description
1 polymer ?
#
loop_
_entity_poly.entity_id
_entity_poly.type
_entity_poly.pdbx_seq_one_letter_code
_entity_poly.pdbx_strand_id
1 'polypeptide(L)'
;MASSSHQQGNSHLKFISSSPYFLKIILQDTIQNGKLGIPRKFVKNHGNSMSSPAMLSVPSGAVWKVELTKSDGKIWLENGWLEFSNHYSLDIGHLLVFRYDGNSNFRVIIFDKSASEIQYPYTSNNHSRSSEILKLNINESKDDGSI
;
A
#
# COMPACT_ATOMS: atom_id res chain seq x y z
N MET A 1 56.49 -3.28 -29.69
CA MET A 1 55.32 -2.59 -30.30
C MET A 1 54.10 -2.98 -29.49
N ALA A 2 53.65 -2.09 -28.62
CA ALA A 2 52.47 -2.30 -27.78
C ALA A 2 51.26 -1.67 -28.47
N SER A 3 50.24 -2.47 -28.77
CA SER A 3 48.96 -1.98 -29.27
C SER A 3 47.98 -1.97 -28.11
N SER A 4 47.73 -0.78 -27.58
CA SER A 4 46.74 -0.49 -26.56
C SER A 4 45.35 -0.46 -27.22
N SER A 5 44.49 -1.41 -26.86
CA SER A 5 43.07 -1.36 -27.18
C SER A 5 42.32 -0.74 -26.00
N HIS A 6 41.97 0.54 -26.12
CA HIS A 6 41.00 1.20 -25.26
C HIS A 6 39.62 0.57 -25.47
N GLN A 7 39.15 -0.21 -24.50
CA GLN A 7 37.72 -0.44 -24.35
C GLN A 7 37.14 0.68 -23.49
N GLN A 8 36.48 1.61 -24.16
CA GLN A 8 35.66 2.64 -23.55
C GLN A 8 34.47 1.95 -22.88
N GLY A 9 34.54 1.81 -21.55
CA GLY A 9 33.46 1.31 -20.73
C GLY A 9 32.25 2.24 -20.87
N ASN A 10 31.30 1.85 -21.71
CA ASN A 10 30.01 2.49 -21.82
C ASN A 10 29.17 2.05 -20.62
N SER A 11 29.43 2.64 -19.45
CA SER A 11 28.60 2.47 -18.25
C SER A 11 27.28 3.19 -18.48
N HIS A 12 26.39 2.53 -19.21
CA HIS A 12 24.99 2.88 -19.24
C HIS A 12 24.49 2.77 -17.79
N LEU A 13 24.43 3.90 -17.09
CA LEU A 13 23.82 4.00 -15.77
C LEU A 13 22.36 3.58 -15.95
N LYS A 14 22.11 2.27 -15.79
CA LYS A 14 20.79 1.74 -15.50
C LYS A 14 20.39 2.45 -14.22
N PHE A 15 19.56 3.48 -14.34
CA PHE A 15 18.72 3.91 -13.23
C PHE A 15 17.79 2.75 -12.92
N ILE A 16 18.29 1.79 -12.14
CA ILE A 16 17.48 0.74 -11.55
C ILE A 16 16.69 1.48 -10.47
N SER A 17 15.51 1.99 -10.83
CA SER A 17 14.53 2.35 -9.80
C SER A 17 14.31 1.08 -8.97
N SER A 18 14.71 1.12 -7.71
CA SER A 18 14.70 -0.04 -6.81
C SER A 18 13.29 -0.55 -6.52
N SER A 19 12.26 0.27 -6.78
CA SER A 19 10.86 -0.06 -6.57
C SER A 19 10.04 0.27 -7.82
N PRO A 20 9.44 -0.72 -8.51
CA PRO A 20 8.65 -0.47 -9.70
C PRO A 20 7.29 0.15 -9.36
N TYR A 21 6.78 1.00 -10.26
CA TYR A 21 5.51 1.71 -10.09
C TYR A 21 4.49 1.30 -11.14
N PHE A 22 3.21 1.43 -10.79
CA PHE A 22 2.13 1.48 -11.77
C PHE A 22 1.04 2.46 -11.33
N LEU A 23 0.23 2.91 -12.29
CA LEU A 23 -0.90 3.80 -12.05
C LEU A 23 -2.21 3.10 -12.38
N LYS A 24 -3.28 3.42 -11.64
CA LYS A 24 -4.66 3.06 -11.98
C LYS A 24 -5.56 4.28 -11.90
N ILE A 25 -6.45 4.40 -12.87
CA ILE A 25 -7.58 5.33 -12.83
C ILE A 25 -8.79 4.51 -12.37
N ILE A 26 -9.55 5.02 -11.42
CA ILE A 26 -10.80 4.40 -10.98
C ILE A 26 -11.84 4.61 -12.08
N LEU A 27 -12.32 3.51 -12.64
CA LEU A 27 -13.37 3.50 -13.67
C LEU A 27 -14.65 2.92 -13.08
N GLN A 28 -15.78 3.16 -13.75
CA GLN A 28 -17.08 2.64 -13.35
C GLN A 28 -17.06 1.12 -13.10
N ASP A 29 -16.41 0.36 -13.98
CA ASP A 29 -16.25 -1.09 -13.82
C ASP A 29 -15.49 -1.49 -12.55
N THR A 30 -14.55 -0.66 -12.08
CA THR A 30 -13.80 -0.94 -10.84
C THR A 30 -14.73 -0.85 -9.63
N ILE A 31 -15.62 0.15 -9.64
CA ILE A 31 -16.61 0.37 -8.58
C ILE A 31 -17.65 -0.77 -8.60
N GLN A 32 -18.22 -1.06 -9.77
CA GLN A 32 -19.26 -2.08 -9.91
C GLN A 32 -18.78 -3.49 -9.54
N ASN A 33 -17.55 -3.83 -9.92
CA ASN A 33 -17.01 -5.16 -9.63
C ASN A 33 -16.39 -5.27 -8.23
N GLY A 34 -16.22 -4.16 -7.50
CA GLY A 34 -15.63 -4.15 -6.17
C GLY A 34 -14.17 -4.64 -6.12
N LYS A 35 -13.42 -4.55 -7.23
CA LYS A 35 -12.05 -5.06 -7.33
C LYS A 35 -11.17 -4.27 -8.29
N LEU A 36 -9.86 -4.29 -8.06
CA LEU A 36 -8.89 -3.57 -8.90
C LEU A 36 -7.88 -4.52 -9.55
N GLY A 37 -7.87 -4.55 -10.87
CA GLY A 37 -6.89 -5.36 -11.63
C GLY A 37 -5.53 -4.68 -11.75
N ILE A 38 -4.46 -5.41 -11.43
CA ILE A 38 -3.07 -4.97 -11.60
C ILE A 38 -2.71 -4.98 -13.11
N PRO A 39 -2.04 -3.94 -13.66
CA PRO A 39 -1.70 -3.89 -15.07
C PRO A 39 -0.91 -5.11 -15.56
N ARG A 40 -1.29 -5.67 -16.71
CA ARG A 40 -0.70 -6.92 -17.25
C ARG A 40 0.82 -6.87 -17.38
N LYS A 41 1.38 -5.74 -17.82
CA LYS A 41 2.85 -5.54 -17.91
C LYS A 41 3.50 -5.66 -16.54
N PHE A 42 2.86 -5.10 -15.51
CA PHE A 42 3.35 -5.17 -14.14
C PHE A 42 3.27 -6.60 -13.58
N VAL A 43 2.15 -7.29 -13.82
CA VAL A 43 1.97 -8.71 -13.47
C VAL A 43 3.02 -9.59 -14.13
N LYS A 44 3.32 -9.38 -15.42
CA LYS A 44 4.36 -10.14 -16.14
C LYS A 44 5.74 -10.00 -15.48
N ASN A 45 6.06 -8.81 -14.98
CA ASN A 45 7.38 -8.52 -14.43
C ASN A 45 7.52 -8.90 -12.94
N HIS A 46 6.43 -8.78 -12.16
CA HIS A 46 6.49 -8.86 -10.69
C HIS A 46 5.49 -9.84 -10.07
N GLY A 47 4.48 -10.29 -10.82
CA GLY A 47 3.34 -11.06 -10.31
C GLY A 47 3.70 -12.45 -9.75
N ASN A 48 4.83 -13.03 -10.17
CA ASN A 48 5.33 -14.29 -9.60
C ASN A 48 5.76 -14.12 -8.13
N SER A 49 6.27 -12.94 -7.76
CA SER A 49 6.70 -12.63 -6.39
C SER A 49 5.56 -12.19 -5.46
N MET A 50 4.34 -12.06 -5.99
CA MET A 50 3.18 -11.62 -5.22
C MET A 50 2.45 -12.81 -4.62
N SER A 51 2.30 -12.85 -3.30
CA SER A 51 1.42 -13.75 -2.55
C SER A 51 0.22 -12.99 -1.96
N SER A 52 -0.87 -13.70 -1.70
CA SER A 52 -1.99 -13.15 -0.91
C SER A 52 -1.70 -13.36 0.58
N PRO A 53 -2.00 -12.40 1.47
CA PRO A 53 -2.54 -11.07 1.20
C PRO A 53 -1.47 -10.05 0.74
N ALA A 54 -1.92 -8.98 0.09
CA ALA A 54 -1.14 -7.77 -0.11
C ALA A 54 -1.38 -6.74 1.01
N MET A 55 -0.38 -5.90 1.25
CA MET A 55 -0.46 -4.78 2.18
C MET A 55 -0.41 -3.46 1.41
N LEU A 56 -1.43 -2.64 1.55
CA LEU A 56 -1.50 -1.29 0.98
C LEU A 56 -1.25 -0.27 2.09
N SER A 57 -0.15 0.47 1.99
CA SER A 57 0.18 1.56 2.89
C SER A 57 -0.07 2.89 2.21
N VAL A 58 -0.67 3.84 2.92
CA VAL A 58 -0.87 5.22 2.45
C VAL A 58 0.04 6.19 3.22
N PRO A 59 0.27 7.42 2.71
CA PRO A 59 1.08 8.44 3.37
C PRO A 59 0.73 8.75 4.82
N SER A 60 -0.53 8.57 5.26
CA SER A 60 -0.91 8.74 6.66
C SER A 60 -0.33 7.67 7.60
N GLY A 61 0.28 6.61 7.06
CA GLY A 61 0.82 5.48 7.81
C GLY A 61 -0.19 4.35 8.02
N ALA A 62 -1.46 4.54 7.65
CA ALA A 62 -2.46 3.47 7.69
C ALA A 62 -2.09 2.34 6.72
N VAL A 63 -2.28 1.10 7.17
CA VAL A 63 -1.97 -0.12 6.41
C VAL A 63 -3.23 -0.97 6.29
N TRP A 64 -3.52 -1.38 5.06
CA TRP A 64 -4.70 -2.14 4.70
C TRP A 64 -4.29 -3.51 4.15
N LYS A 65 -4.88 -4.57 4.71
CA LYS A 65 -4.73 -5.93 4.19
C LYS A 65 -5.78 -6.15 3.10
N VAL A 66 -5.34 -6.56 1.91
CA VAL A 66 -6.21 -6.80 0.75
C VAL A 66 -5.82 -8.13 0.11
N GLU A 67 -6.78 -8.97 -0.26
CA GLU A 67 -6.47 -10.27 -0.85
C GLU A 67 -6.11 -10.15 -2.34
N LEU A 68 -5.22 -11.06 -2.79
CA LEU A 68 -4.86 -11.20 -4.19
C LEU A 68 -5.49 -12.46 -4.80
N THR A 69 -6.29 -12.28 -5.83
CA THR A 69 -6.81 -13.39 -6.65
C THR A 69 -6.05 -13.47 -7.97
N LYS A 70 -5.57 -14.67 -8.34
CA LYS A 70 -4.87 -14.93 -9.60
C LYS A 70 -5.75 -15.80 -10.51
N SER A 71 -6.02 -15.33 -11.72
CA SER A 71 -6.80 -16.06 -12.73
C SER A 71 -6.45 -15.56 -14.12
N ASP A 72 -6.27 -16.47 -15.08
CA ASP A 72 -5.96 -16.18 -16.50
C ASP A 72 -4.80 -15.20 -16.72
N GLY A 73 -3.73 -15.36 -15.94
CA GLY A 73 -2.55 -14.48 -15.99
C GLY A 73 -2.82 -13.04 -15.52
N LYS A 74 -3.96 -12.80 -14.86
CA LYS A 74 -4.31 -11.53 -14.21
C LYS A 74 -4.20 -11.68 -12.70
N ILE A 75 -3.94 -10.56 -12.02
CA ILE A 75 -3.97 -10.45 -10.57
C ILE A 75 -4.93 -9.32 -10.22
N TRP A 76 -5.81 -9.58 -9.26
CA TRP A 76 -6.81 -8.64 -8.77
C TRP A 76 -6.60 -8.39 -7.28
N LEU A 77 -6.70 -7.12 -6.88
CA LEU A 77 -6.98 -6.73 -5.50
C LEU A 77 -8.47 -6.96 -5.25
N GLU A 78 -8.79 -7.95 -4.44
CA GLU A 78 -10.15 -8.34 -4.01
C GLU A 78 -10.19 -8.34 -2.46
N ASN A 79 -11.35 -8.60 -1.84
CA ASN A 79 -11.56 -8.74 -0.38
C ASN A 79 -10.68 -7.82 0.51
N GLY A 80 -11.23 -6.69 0.96
CA GLY A 80 -10.48 -5.59 1.57
C GLY A 80 -10.31 -4.39 0.63
N TRP A 81 -10.38 -4.62 -0.69
CA TRP A 81 -10.30 -3.54 -1.68
C TRP A 81 -11.51 -2.59 -1.61
N LEU A 82 -12.72 -3.14 -1.48
CA LEU A 82 -13.94 -2.32 -1.41
C LEU A 82 -13.96 -1.45 -0.14
N GLU A 83 -13.50 -2.01 0.98
CA GLU A 83 -13.35 -1.31 2.25
C GLU A 83 -12.32 -0.18 2.16
N PHE A 84 -11.15 -0.47 1.57
CA PHE A 84 -10.14 0.55 1.25
C PHE A 84 -10.72 1.66 0.35
N SER A 85 -11.42 1.27 -0.71
CA SER A 85 -12.04 2.18 -1.68
C SER A 85 -13.07 3.09 -1.01
N ASN A 86 -13.94 2.54 -0.18
CA ASN A 86 -14.98 3.29 0.52
C ASN A 86 -14.38 4.21 1.59
N HIS A 87 -13.37 3.75 2.34
CA HIS A 87 -12.74 4.55 3.39
C HIS A 87 -12.10 5.83 2.83
N TYR A 88 -11.42 5.74 1.67
CA TYR A 88 -10.83 6.90 1.00
C TYR A 88 -11.76 7.56 -0.01
N SER A 89 -13.05 7.21 -0.02
CA SER A 89 -14.07 7.76 -0.92
C SER A 89 -13.62 7.78 -2.38
N LEU A 90 -13.04 6.67 -2.85
CA LEU A 90 -12.58 6.57 -4.23
C LEU A 90 -13.77 6.63 -5.20
N ASP A 91 -13.67 7.51 -6.18
CA ASP A 91 -14.70 7.74 -7.17
C ASP A 91 -14.12 7.74 -8.60
N ILE A 92 -14.99 7.62 -9.60
CA ILE A 92 -14.66 7.62 -11.02
C ILE A 92 -13.79 8.82 -11.34
N GLY A 93 -12.60 8.56 -11.90
CA GLY A 93 -11.62 9.59 -12.27
C GLY A 93 -10.54 9.83 -11.22
N HIS A 94 -10.61 9.25 -10.01
CA HIS A 94 -9.46 9.26 -9.08
C HIS A 94 -8.27 8.48 -9.67
N LEU A 95 -7.07 8.95 -9.38
CA LEU A 95 -5.82 8.34 -9.84
C LEU A 95 -5.06 7.79 -8.64
N LEU A 96 -4.63 6.54 -8.72
CA LEU A 96 -3.85 5.89 -7.70
C LEU A 96 -2.48 5.51 -8.25
N VAL A 97 -1.43 5.95 -7.58
CA VAL A 97 -0.05 5.58 -7.88
C VAL A 97 0.39 4.53 -6.88
N PHE A 98 0.70 3.34 -7.39
CA PHE A 98 1.19 2.21 -6.61
C PHE A 98 2.69 2.09 -6.81
N ARG A 99 3.43 2.04 -5.71
CA ARG A 99 4.84 1.61 -5.66
C ARG A 99 4.91 0.22 -5.05
N TYR A 100 5.57 -0.71 -5.71
CA TYR A 100 5.78 -2.05 -5.17
C TYR A 100 7.12 -2.13 -4.43
N ASP A 101 7.05 -2.39 -3.12
CA ASP A 101 8.22 -2.51 -2.25
C ASP A 101 8.67 -3.98 -2.11
N GLY A 102 8.07 -4.90 -2.88
CA GLY A 102 8.33 -6.35 -2.79
C GLY A 102 7.45 -7.05 -1.76
N ASN A 103 7.44 -8.39 -1.79
CA ASN A 103 6.70 -9.24 -0.85
C ASN A 103 5.22 -8.84 -0.70
N SER A 104 4.55 -8.52 -1.81
CA SER A 104 3.16 -8.05 -1.83
C SER A 104 2.88 -6.74 -1.06
N ASN A 105 3.91 -5.94 -0.76
CA ASN A 105 3.73 -4.63 -0.14
C ASN A 105 3.67 -3.54 -1.19
N PHE A 106 2.66 -2.69 -1.08
CA PHE A 106 2.48 -1.52 -1.93
C PHE A 106 2.37 -0.25 -1.09
N ARG A 107 3.03 0.82 -1.56
CA ARG A 107 2.69 2.18 -1.15
C ARG A 107 1.74 2.77 -2.16
N VAL A 108 0.68 3.40 -1.69
CA VAL A 108 -0.40 3.93 -2.52
C VAL A 108 -0.55 5.41 -2.24
N ILE A 109 -0.43 6.23 -3.28
CA ILE A 109 -0.77 7.65 -3.24
C ILE A 109 -2.06 7.83 -4.03
N ILE A 110 -3.02 8.54 -3.44
CA ILE A 110 -4.35 8.74 -4.01
C ILE A 110 -4.51 10.21 -4.41
N PHE A 111 -4.86 10.43 -5.67
CA PHE A 111 -5.18 11.75 -6.22
C PHE A 111 -6.66 11.80 -6.57
N ASP A 112 -7.31 12.90 -6.22
CA ASP A 112 -8.70 13.15 -6.60
C ASP A 112 -8.83 13.51 -8.09
N LYS A 113 -10.05 13.84 -8.53
CA LYS A 113 -10.34 14.19 -9.94
C LYS A 113 -9.65 15.48 -10.40
N SER A 114 -9.14 16.31 -9.47
CA SER A 114 -8.34 17.49 -9.79
C SER A 114 -6.87 17.16 -10.06
N ALA A 115 -6.49 15.88 -9.94
CA ALA A 115 -5.11 15.41 -9.96
C ALA A 115 -4.25 15.95 -8.80
N SER A 116 -4.89 16.35 -7.69
CA SER A 116 -4.23 16.72 -6.44
C SER A 116 -4.29 15.56 -5.45
N GLU A 117 -3.23 15.37 -4.66
CA GLU A 117 -3.22 14.34 -3.62
C GLU A 117 -4.31 14.62 -2.58
N ILE A 118 -5.06 13.58 -2.18
CA ILE A 118 -6.11 13.74 -1.18
C ILE A 118 -5.53 14.03 0.20
N GLN A 119 -6.35 14.65 1.06
CA GLN A 119 -6.08 14.66 2.49
C GLN A 119 -6.56 13.33 3.09
N TYR A 120 -5.62 12.54 3.61
CA TYR A 120 -5.96 11.27 4.23
C TYR A 120 -6.62 11.50 5.60
N PRO A 121 -7.69 10.75 5.93
CA PRO A 121 -8.26 10.77 7.28
C PRO A 121 -7.21 10.29 8.30
N TYR A 122 -7.09 11.03 9.40
CA TYR A 122 -6.21 10.65 10.51
C TYR A 122 -6.73 9.39 11.19
N THR A 123 -5.89 8.35 11.26
CA THR A 123 -6.13 7.24 12.17
C THR A 123 -5.68 7.68 13.56
N SER A 124 -6.61 8.12 14.42
CA SER A 124 -6.31 8.32 15.83
C SER A 124 -5.95 6.97 16.45
N ASN A 125 -4.66 6.70 16.60
CA ASN A 125 -4.16 5.43 17.15
C ASN A 125 -4.27 5.40 18.70
N ASN A 126 -5.43 5.80 19.24
CA ASN A 126 -5.68 5.95 20.68
C ASN A 126 -6.74 4.97 21.20
N HIS A 127 -6.67 3.70 20.81
CA HIS A 127 -7.39 2.62 21.50
C HIS A 127 -6.49 1.40 21.69
N SER A 128 -5.56 1.48 22.65
CA SER A 128 -5.20 0.36 23.57
C SER A 128 -4.02 0.73 24.47
N ARG A 129 -4.08 1.87 25.16
CA ARG A 129 -3.19 2.15 26.32
C ARG A 129 -3.92 2.84 27.46
N SER A 130 -4.96 3.62 27.18
CA SER A 130 -5.79 4.21 28.24
C SER A 130 -6.60 3.18 29.03
N SER A 131 -6.98 2.03 28.44
CA SER A 131 -7.69 0.97 29.15
C SER A 131 -6.80 0.16 30.10
N GLU A 132 -5.49 0.13 29.89
CA GLU A 132 -4.53 -0.49 30.81
C GLU A 132 -4.12 0.47 31.93
N ILE A 133 -3.97 1.77 31.63
CA ILE A 133 -3.67 2.80 32.65
C ILE A 133 -4.84 2.96 33.64
N LEU A 134 -6.09 2.88 33.18
CA LEU A 134 -7.25 2.90 34.08
C LEU A 134 -7.37 1.63 34.95
N LYS A 135 -6.87 0.48 34.48
CA LYS A 135 -6.86 -0.77 35.25
C LYS A 135 -5.75 -0.82 36.31
N LEU A 136 -4.65 -0.10 36.10
CA LEU A 136 -3.56 0.03 37.08
C LEU A 136 -3.95 0.99 38.21
N ASN A 137 -4.68 2.07 37.90
CA ASN A 137 -5.08 3.08 38.88
C ASN A 137 -6.19 2.66 39.86
N ILE A 138 -6.82 1.49 39.67
CA ILE A 138 -7.89 0.98 40.58
C ILE A 138 -7.30 0.05 41.65
N ASN A 139 -6.03 -0.38 41.53
CA ASN A 139 -5.47 -1.43 42.37
C ASN A 139 -4.56 -0.90 43.51
N GLU A 140 -4.41 0.41 43.65
CA GLU A 140 -3.48 1.05 44.61
C GLU A 140 -4.17 1.83 45.74
N SER A 141 -5.32 1.36 46.23
CA SER A 141 -5.93 1.98 47.41
C SER A 141 -6.64 0.98 48.31
N LYS A 142 -5.87 0.09 48.94
CA LYS A 142 -6.15 -0.51 50.26
C LYS A 142 -4.84 -1.03 50.89
N ASP A 143 -4.11 -0.17 51.60
CA ASP A 143 -3.58 -0.51 52.95
C ASP A 143 -2.87 0.71 53.59
N ASP A 144 -3.46 1.20 54.68
CA ASP A 144 -3.00 2.18 55.69
C ASP A 144 -4.31 2.65 56.35
N GLY A 145 -4.64 2.39 57.61
CA GLY A 145 -3.89 1.92 58.76
C GLY A 145 -4.84 2.00 59.97
N SER A 146 -4.47 1.28 61.01
CA SER A 146 -5.13 0.98 62.29
C SER A 146 -5.94 2.09 62.99
N ILE A 147 -7.02 1.69 63.67
CA ILE A 147 -7.10 1.63 65.16
C ILE A 147 -7.92 0.39 65.55
#